data_AF-H3CJ53-F1
#
_entry.id   AF-H3CJ53-F1
#
_cell.length_a   1.000
_cell.length_b   1.000
_cell.length_c   1.000
_cell.angle_alpha   90.00
_cell.angle_beta   90.00
_cell.angle_gamma   90.00
#
_symmetry.space_group_name_H-M   'P 1'
#
loop_
_entity.id
_entity.type
_entity.pdbx_description
1 polymer ?
#
loop_
_entity_poly.entity_id
_entity_poly.type
_entity_poly.pdbx_seq_one_letter_code
_entity_poly.pdbx_strand_id
1 'polypeptide(L)'
;MKIKRQKQAKKTISFYKYNFSFREPFQIMIDGTFCQAALKNKIQIKEQLPKYLMGEVQLCTTNCALKELESLGKELYGAKIILQRYQMRKCQHMKSPVPASECLLSLLEETNPHHYFVATQ
;
A
#
# COMPACT_ATOMS: atom_id res chain seq x y z
N MET A 1 21.41 -6.27 -13.16
CA MET A 1 20.12 -6.83 -12.65
C MET A 1 18.97 -5.81 -12.47
N LYS A 2 19.19 -4.50 -12.27
CA LYS A 2 18.12 -3.48 -12.08
C LYS A 2 17.17 -3.28 -13.28
N ILE A 3 17.72 -3.23 -14.51
CA ILE A 3 16.93 -2.99 -15.74
C ILE A 3 15.90 -4.10 -15.98
N LYS A 4 16.22 -5.36 -15.64
CA LYS A 4 15.30 -6.49 -15.82
C LYS A 4 14.05 -6.37 -14.94
N ARG A 5 14.20 -5.93 -13.69
CA ARG A 5 13.09 -5.78 -12.73
C ARG A 5 12.13 -4.66 -13.14
N GLN A 6 12.65 -3.50 -13.55
CA GLN A 6 11.83 -2.39 -14.06
C GLN A 6 11.11 -2.75 -15.36
N LYS A 7 11.78 -3.45 -16.29
CA LYS A 7 11.14 -3.95 -17.51
C LYS A 7 9.99 -4.91 -17.20
N GLN A 8 10.17 -5.80 -16.23
CA GLN A 8 9.13 -6.71 -15.79
C GLN A 8 7.95 -5.96 -15.14
N ALA A 9 8.23 -5.03 -14.22
CA ALA A 9 7.19 -4.22 -13.58
C ALA A 9 6.36 -3.47 -14.63
N LYS A 10 7.01 -2.83 -15.62
CA LYS A 10 6.34 -2.16 -16.73
C LYS A 10 5.41 -3.12 -17.50
N LYS A 11 5.89 -4.31 -17.86
CA LYS A 11 5.08 -5.31 -18.58
C LYS A 11 3.86 -5.75 -17.75
N THR A 12 4.06 -6.03 -16.46
CA THR A 12 2.98 -6.41 -15.53
C THR A 12 1.95 -5.30 -15.38
N ILE A 13 2.38 -4.04 -15.22
CA ILE A 13 1.47 -2.90 -15.10
C ILE A 13 0.68 -2.71 -16.39
N SER A 14 1.33 -2.77 -17.55
CA SER A 14 0.64 -2.71 -18.84
C SER A 14 -0.45 -3.79 -18.95
N PHE A 15 -0.16 -5.02 -18.53
CA PHE A 15 -1.15 -6.09 -18.50
C PHE A 15 -2.38 -5.74 -17.65
N TYR A 16 -2.19 -5.20 -16.43
CA TYR A 16 -3.31 -4.76 -15.58
C TYR A 16 -4.06 -3.55 -16.12
N LYS A 17 -3.38 -2.60 -16.78
CA LYS A 17 -4.03 -1.45 -17.43
C LYS A 17 -4.98 -1.91 -18.55
N TYR A 18 -4.52 -2.83 -19.40
CA TYR A 18 -5.29 -3.26 -20.58
C TYR A 18 -6.37 -4.30 -20.28
N ASN A 19 -6.12 -5.23 -19.35
CA ASN A 19 -7.03 -6.35 -19.09
C ASN A 19 -7.94 -6.13 -17.87
N PHE A 20 -7.51 -5.28 -16.92
CA PHE A 20 -8.20 -5.07 -15.66
C PHE A 20 -8.51 -3.60 -15.39
N SER A 21 -8.42 -2.73 -16.41
CA SER A 21 -8.79 -1.32 -16.34
C SER A 21 -8.11 -0.50 -15.24
N PHE A 22 -6.92 -0.91 -14.79
CA PHE A 22 -6.11 -0.12 -13.85
C PHE A 22 -5.72 1.23 -14.48
N ARG A 23 -5.85 2.31 -13.72
CA ARG A 23 -5.57 3.68 -14.18
C ARG A 23 -4.70 4.43 -13.18
N GLU A 24 -3.98 5.41 -13.70
CA GLU A 24 -3.21 6.34 -12.89
C GLU A 24 -4.14 7.43 -12.31
N PRO A 25 -3.90 7.93 -11.08
CA PRO A 25 -2.82 7.48 -10.18
C PRO A 25 -3.12 6.10 -9.59
N PHE A 26 -2.13 5.20 -9.64
CA PHE A 26 -2.26 3.85 -9.11
C PHE A 26 -2.47 3.89 -7.59
N GLN A 27 -3.59 3.34 -7.14
CA GLN A 27 -3.94 3.33 -5.72
C GLN A 27 -3.20 2.19 -5.03
N ILE A 28 -2.28 2.52 -4.11
CA ILE A 28 -1.46 1.54 -3.40
C ILE A 28 -1.87 1.55 -1.93
N MET A 29 -2.51 0.47 -1.50
CA MET A 29 -2.80 0.20 -0.10
C MET A 29 -1.54 -0.25 0.61
N ILE A 30 -1.15 0.50 1.64
CA ILE A 30 0.05 0.25 2.43
C ILE A 30 -0.35 -0.04 3.88
N ASP A 31 0.28 -1.07 4.45
CA ASP A 31 0.17 -1.43 5.85
C ASP A 31 1.38 -0.97 6.69
N GLY A 32 1.31 -1.24 7.99
CA GLY A 32 2.37 -0.87 8.91
C GLY A 32 3.67 -1.66 8.73
N THR A 33 3.59 -2.94 8.36
CA THR A 33 4.77 -3.79 8.20
C THR A 33 5.62 -3.34 7.03
N PHE A 34 4.99 -2.96 5.91
CA PHE A 34 5.70 -2.40 4.76
C PHE A 34 6.36 -1.05 5.09
N CYS A 35 5.66 -0.16 5.81
CA CYS A 35 6.25 1.09 6.28
C CYS A 35 7.45 0.86 7.21
N GLN A 36 7.36 -0.11 8.12
CA GLN A 36 8.46 -0.45 9.01
C GLN A 36 9.66 -1.04 8.24
N ALA A 37 9.42 -1.92 7.28
CA ALA A 37 10.46 -2.48 6.45
C ALA A 37 11.13 -1.41 5.59
N ALA A 38 10.36 -0.47 5.02
CA ALA A 38 10.90 0.65 4.28
C ALA A 38 11.76 1.56 5.16
N LEU A 39 11.32 1.84 6.39
CA LEU A 39 12.08 2.64 7.36
C LEU A 39 13.41 1.95 7.72
N LYS A 40 13.39 0.66 8.06
CA LYS A 40 14.60 -0.13 8.37
C LYS A 40 15.60 -0.13 7.21
N ASN A 41 15.11 -0.22 5.97
CA ASN A 41 15.93 -0.25 4.76
C ASN A 41 16.23 1.15 4.18
N LYS A 42 15.83 2.23 4.85
CA LYS A 42 16.01 3.62 4.40
C LYS A 42 15.43 3.88 3.00
N ILE A 43 14.28 3.28 2.70
CA ILE A 43 13.57 3.42 1.43
C ILE A 43 12.50 4.51 1.54
N GLN A 44 12.63 5.54 0.71
CA GLN A 44 11.63 6.61 0.62
C GLN A 44 10.46 6.17 -0.27
N ILE A 45 9.41 5.61 0.34
CA ILE A 45 8.25 5.03 -0.37
C ILE A 45 7.66 5.98 -1.42
N LYS A 46 7.38 7.24 -1.04
CA LYS A 46 6.76 8.26 -1.91
C LYS A 46 7.57 8.55 -3.18
N GLU A 47 8.88 8.43 -3.11
CA GLU A 47 9.76 8.67 -4.27
C GLU A 47 10.02 7.40 -5.08
N GLN A 48 10.14 6.26 -4.41
CA GLN A 48 10.59 5.01 -5.03
C GLN A 48 9.45 4.27 -5.73
N LEU A 49 8.22 4.29 -5.19
CA LEU A 49 7.08 3.61 -5.83
C LEU A 49 6.72 4.19 -7.20
N PRO A 50 6.56 5.51 -7.41
CA PRO A 50 6.28 6.04 -8.75
C PRO A 50 7.39 5.71 -9.75
N LYS A 51 8.67 5.79 -9.32
CA LYS A 51 9.82 5.41 -10.16
C LYS A 51 9.81 3.92 -10.53
N TYR A 52 9.39 3.06 -9.60
CA TYR A 52 9.33 1.62 -9.81
C TYR A 52 8.19 1.20 -10.73
N LEU A 53 7.01 1.82 -10.54
CA LEU A 53 5.81 1.54 -11.32
C LEU A 53 5.74 2.32 -12.64
N MET A 54 6.63 3.29 -12.85
CA MET A 54 6.66 4.14 -14.05
C MET A 54 5.32 4.84 -14.32
N GLY A 55 4.70 5.35 -13.25
CA GLY A 55 3.41 6.05 -13.31
C GLY A 55 3.10 6.76 -12.01
N GLU A 56 2.06 7.60 -12.04
CA GLU A 56 1.60 8.30 -10.83
C GLU A 56 1.02 7.32 -9.82
N VAL A 57 1.25 7.58 -8.53
CA VAL A 57 0.78 6.71 -7.44
C VAL A 57 0.06 7.51 -6.37
N GLN A 58 -1.01 6.94 -5.85
CA GLN A 58 -1.73 7.44 -4.69
C GLN A 58 -1.54 6.47 -3.54
N LEU A 59 -0.72 6.87 -2.56
CA LEU A 59 -0.47 6.06 -1.38
C LEU A 59 -1.66 6.15 -0.43
N CYS A 60 -2.18 5.00 -0.04
CA CYS A 60 -3.40 4.86 0.74
C CYS A 60 -3.15 3.96 1.95
N THR A 61 -3.93 4.14 3.02
CA THR A 61 -3.95 3.24 4.18
C THR A 61 -5.35 3.18 4.80
N THR A 62 -5.55 2.36 5.82
CA THR A 62 -6.81 2.23 6.56
C THR A 62 -6.65 2.64 8.02
N ASN A 63 -7.76 2.98 8.67
CA ASN A 63 -7.75 3.21 10.12
C ASN A 63 -7.36 1.95 10.90
N CYS A 64 -7.70 0.76 10.40
CA CYS A 64 -7.29 -0.51 11.01
C CYS A 64 -5.78 -0.67 11.04
N ALA A 65 -5.10 -0.39 9.93
CA ALA A 65 -3.63 -0.45 9.87
C ALA A 65 -2.96 0.56 10.82
N LEU A 66 -3.54 1.75 10.97
CA LEU A 66 -3.06 2.73 11.97
C LEU A 66 -3.28 2.24 13.40
N LYS A 67 -4.45 1.66 13.70
CA LYS A 67 -4.79 1.13 15.03
C LYS A 67 -3.94 -0.08 15.40
N GLU A 68 -3.64 -0.95 14.45
CA GLU A 68 -2.71 -2.06 14.63
C GLU A 68 -1.32 -1.55 15.02
N LEU A 69 -0.76 -0.58 14.28
CA LEU A 69 0.52 0.04 14.65
C LEU A 69 0.49 0.73 16.01
N GLU A 70 -0.62 1.35 16.39
CA GLU A 70 -0.81 1.93 17.72
C GLU A 70 -0.72 0.87 18.82
N SER A 71 -1.33 -0.30 18.61
CA SER A 71 -1.32 -1.40 19.57
C SER A 71 0.05 -2.06 19.76
N LEU A 72 0.88 -2.05 18.72
CA LEU A 72 2.24 -2.62 18.73
C LEU A 72 3.28 -1.70 19.39
N GLY A 73 2.91 -0.47 19.74
CA GLY A 73 3.68 0.39 20.64
C GLY A 73 4.85 1.15 20.00
N LYS A 74 5.78 1.58 20.86
CA LYS A 74 6.80 2.60 20.54
C LYS A 74 7.79 2.18 19.45
N GLU A 75 8.07 0.88 19.31
CA GLU A 75 9.03 0.37 18.33
C GLU A 75 8.62 0.63 16.88
N LEU A 76 7.31 0.73 16.64
CA LEU A 76 6.74 0.99 15.31
C LEU A 76 6.26 2.44 15.15
N TYR A 77 6.62 3.33 16.07
CA TYR A 77 6.20 4.73 16.03
C TYR A 77 6.64 5.44 14.73
N GLY A 78 7.86 5.16 14.26
CA GLY A 78 8.34 5.71 12.99
C GLY A 78 7.49 5.28 11.79
N ALA A 79 7.13 3.99 11.71
CA ALA A 79 6.24 3.48 10.67
C ALA A 79 4.85 4.13 10.76
N LYS A 80 4.32 4.33 11.97
CA LYS A 80 3.04 5.00 12.21
C LYS A 80 3.03 6.42 11.65
N ILE A 81 4.06 7.22 11.95
CA ILE A 81 4.16 8.61 11.47
C ILE A 81 4.22 8.67 9.94
N ILE A 82 4.88 7.71 9.30
CA ILE A 82 4.92 7.62 7.83
C ILE A 82 3.52 7.26 7.29
N LEU A 83 2.90 6.22 7.86
CA LEU A 83 1.62 5.70 7.41
C LEU A 83 0.50 6.74 7.54
N GLN A 84 0.50 7.54 8.61
CA GLN A 84 -0.47 8.63 8.85
C GLN A 84 -0.46 9.72 7.78
N ARG A 85 0.60 9.85 6.99
CA ARG A 85 0.69 10.84 5.90
C ARG A 85 -0.02 10.38 4.63
N TYR A 86 -0.38 9.11 4.54
CA TYR A 86 -1.03 8.55 3.35
C TYR A 86 -2.54 8.76 3.39
N GLN A 87 -3.17 8.69 2.22
CA GLN A 87 -4.59 8.95 2.10
C GLN A 87 -5.39 7.87 2.84
N MET A 88 -6.28 8.30 3.72
CA MET A 88 -7.11 7.38 4.48
C MET A 88 -8.26 6.83 3.62
N ARG A 89 -8.36 5.51 3.53
CA ARG A 89 -9.49 4.80 2.93
C ARG A 89 -10.45 4.35 4.02
N LYS A 90 -11.74 4.61 3.78
CA LYS A 90 -12.81 4.18 4.68
C LYS A 90 -12.95 2.67 4.57
N CYS A 91 -12.97 2.00 5.71
CA CYS A 91 -13.29 0.58 5.84
C CYS A 91 -14.50 0.43 6.78
N GLN A 92 -15.14 -0.73 6.75
CA GLN A 92 -16.35 -0.99 7.55
C GLN A 92 -16.06 -1.21 9.04
N HIS A 93 -14.78 -1.32 9.41
CA HIS A 93 -14.29 -1.66 10.76
C HIS A 93 -14.05 -0.44 11.66
N MET A 94 -14.71 0.69 11.40
CA MET A 94 -14.51 1.93 12.17
C MET A 94 -14.78 1.76 13.68
N LYS A 95 -15.83 1.00 14.03
CA LYS A 95 -16.25 0.77 15.42
C LYS A 95 -15.47 -0.34 16.11
N SER A 96 -15.09 -1.37 15.35
CA SER A 96 -14.33 -2.52 15.84
C SER A 96 -13.17 -2.75 14.89
N PRO A 97 -12.01 -2.10 15.10
CA PRO A 97 -10.83 -2.31 14.28
C PRO A 97 -10.42 -3.78 14.28
N VAL A 98 -10.08 -4.28 13.09
CA VAL A 98 -9.58 -5.64 12.87
C VAL A 98 -8.09 -5.57 12.47
N PRO A 99 -7.36 -6.70 12.46
CA PRO A 99 -6.00 -6.74 11.92
C PRO A 99 -5.90 -6.12 10.52
N ALA A 100 -4.76 -5.51 10.19
CA ALA A 100 -4.60 -4.80 8.93
C ALA A 100 -4.79 -5.73 7.71
N SER A 101 -4.29 -6.97 7.80
CA SER A 101 -4.44 -8.00 6.78
C SER A 101 -5.91 -8.29 6.46
N GLU A 102 -6.73 -8.53 7.48
CA GLU A 102 -8.17 -8.76 7.34
C GLU A 102 -8.89 -7.53 6.77
N CYS A 103 -8.52 -6.34 7.24
CA CYS A 103 -9.08 -5.10 6.71
C CYS A 103 -8.73 -4.89 5.23
N LEU A 104 -7.49 -5.16 4.81
CA LEU A 104 -7.08 -5.01 3.42
C LEU A 104 -7.77 -6.03 2.52
N LEU A 105 -7.87 -7.29 2.96
CA LEU A 105 -8.61 -8.32 2.24
C LEU A 105 -10.09 -7.95 2.07
N SER A 106 -10.74 -7.43 3.12
CA SER A 106 -12.13 -6.97 3.03
C SER A 106 -12.36 -5.84 2.02
N LEU A 107 -11.34 -4.99 1.78
CA LEU A 107 -11.42 -3.88 0.83
C LEU A 107 -11.17 -4.31 -0.61
N LEU A 108 -10.42 -5.40 -0.81
CA LEU A 108 -10.20 -5.97 -2.13
C LEU A 108 -11.44 -6.71 -2.63
N GLU A 109 -12.28 -7.23 -1.73
CA GLU A 109 -13.41 -8.08 -2.10
C GLU A 109 -12.93 -9.27 -2.98
N GLU A 110 -13.83 -9.88 -3.76
CA GLU A 110 -13.45 -11.00 -4.64
C GLU A 110 -12.74 -10.53 -5.93
N THR A 111 -13.13 -9.37 -6.46
CA THR A 111 -12.71 -8.93 -7.81
C THR A 111 -11.84 -7.68 -7.82
N ASN A 112 -11.49 -7.10 -6.67
CA ASN A 112 -10.77 -5.83 -6.57
C ASN A 112 -11.42 -4.70 -7.39
N PRO A 113 -12.69 -4.36 -7.11
CA PRO A 113 -13.46 -3.39 -7.91
C PRO A 113 -12.86 -1.98 -7.92
N HIS A 114 -12.03 -1.67 -6.91
CA HIS A 114 -11.37 -0.39 -6.75
C HIS A 114 -9.95 -0.34 -7.34
N HIS A 115 -9.47 -1.45 -7.91
CA HIS A 115 -8.17 -1.56 -8.58
C HIS A 115 -7.01 -1.16 -7.67
N TYR A 116 -7.02 -1.65 -6.42
CA TYR A 116 -5.92 -1.45 -5.49
C TYR A 116 -4.73 -2.35 -5.83
N PHE A 117 -3.53 -1.80 -5.73
CA PHE A 117 -2.33 -2.58 -5.44
C PHE A 117 -2.15 -2.66 -3.93
N VAL A 118 -1.56 -3.75 -3.43
CA VAL A 118 -1.24 -3.91 -2.01
C VAL A 118 0.27 -3.99 -1.83
N ALA A 119 0.81 -3.21 -0.90
CA ALA A 119 2.20 -3.27 -0.46
C ALA A 119 2.24 -3.66 1.02
N THR A 120 2.69 -4.88 1.28
CA THR A 120 2.73 -5.56 2.58
C THR A 120 4.04 -6.35 2.71
N GLN A 121 4.41 -6.75 3.93
CA GLN A 121 5.60 -7.55 4.29
C GLN A 121 5.24 -8.66 5.25
#